data_AF-A0A922VRW6-F1
#
_entry.id   AF-A0A922VRW6-F1
#
_cell.length_a   1.000
_cell.length_b   1.000
_cell.length_c   1.000
_cell.angle_alpha   90.00
_cell.angle_beta   90.00
_cell.angle_gamma   90.00
#
_symmetry.space_group_name_H-M   'P 1'
#
loop_
_entity.id
_entity.type
_entity.pdbx_description
1 polymer ?
#
loop_
_entity_poly.entity_id
_entity_poly.type
_entity_poly.pdbx_seq_one_letter_code
_entity_poly.pdbx_strand_id
1 'polypeptide(L)'
;LAFAVKSGPREQVLRFAAARKGQSGIVYCGTRAKTEVLSQALREVGHPSVAYHGGMEAEARRQVEVRFQREDGLIVVATVAFGMGIDKPDIRWVAHADLPKSIEGYYQEIGRAGRDGSPAETLTLYGPDDIRLRRSQIDESPAPPDRKAADHARLNALLGLAEALKCRRQVLLGYFGEVAEPCGNCDLCDRPAQLFDATEAVRKALSAILRTGEWFGAGHLIDILTGNATAKVRERGHDQLPTYAVGRDMSKAAWGAVFRQMMGQDLVRPDPDRHGALRMTDAARPILRGEAQVTLRRDTVAAAGDREAVRTQVADEDAGLLSLLKARRRALAEAQNVPAYVVFPDKTLIEMAERRPCNLDQLAGITGVGAKKLESYGSAFLEVINGAAESLHPSRMRLVGKPEGAVFDRLAEAQLQLSRGENGTGKYLSCTHSTLRQIAERQPSTLSELQAIQGMGELKAERFGEAFLAVLREA
;
A
#
# COMPACT_ATOMS: atom_id res chain seq x y z
N LEU A 1 -3.16 -6.71 5.67
CA LEU A 1 -4.22 -6.23 6.59
C LEU A 1 -3.67 -6.21 8.00
N ALA A 2 -3.59 -5.05 8.65
CA ALA A 2 -3.20 -4.97 10.05
C ALA A 2 -4.10 -4.00 10.82
N PHE A 3 -4.45 -4.35 12.06
CA PHE A 3 -5.09 -3.42 12.99
C PHE A 3 -4.24 -3.31 14.25
N ALA A 4 -4.15 -2.09 14.78
CA ALA A 4 -3.43 -1.83 16.02
C ALA A 4 -4.26 -0.97 16.96
N VAL A 5 -4.13 -1.25 18.25
CA VAL A 5 -4.74 -0.43 19.30
C VAL A 5 -4.08 0.94 19.28
N LYS A 6 -4.91 1.98 19.32
CA LYS A 6 -4.47 3.37 19.29
C LYS A 6 -3.71 3.72 20.58
N SER A 7 -2.46 4.11 20.44
CA SER A 7 -1.56 4.54 21.51
C SER A 7 -0.50 5.47 20.93
N GLY A 8 -0.73 6.78 21.04
CA GLY A 8 0.07 7.77 20.30
C GLY A 8 -0.15 7.65 18.79
N PRO A 9 -1.36 7.98 18.28
CA PRO A 9 -1.71 7.75 16.88
C PRO A 9 -0.78 8.47 15.90
N ARG A 10 -0.27 9.66 16.25
CA ARG A 10 0.71 10.38 15.46
C ARG A 10 1.98 9.54 15.31
N GLU A 11 2.55 9.10 16.42
CA GLU A 11 3.79 8.31 16.44
C GLU A 11 3.62 6.97 15.74
N GLN A 12 2.47 6.30 15.90
CA GLN A 12 2.16 5.05 15.21
C GLN A 12 2.12 5.23 13.69
N VAL A 13 1.45 6.28 13.20
CA VAL A 13 1.40 6.59 11.76
C VAL A 13 2.78 6.97 11.23
N LEU A 14 3.54 7.81 11.95
CA LEU A 14 4.89 8.18 11.54
C LEU A 14 5.81 6.96 11.46
N ARG A 15 5.76 6.05 12.44
CA ARG A 15 6.52 4.80 12.41
C ARG A 15 6.12 3.92 11.23
N PHE A 16 4.82 3.83 10.93
CA PHE A 16 4.33 3.08 9.78
C PHE A 16 4.79 3.70 8.45
N ALA A 17 4.77 5.04 8.33
CA ALA A 17 5.27 5.73 7.14
C ALA A 17 6.79 5.60 6.98
N ALA A 18 7.56 5.63 8.08
CA ALA A 18 9.03 5.58 8.05
C ALA A 18 9.58 4.33 7.36
N ALA A 19 8.99 3.15 7.64
CA ALA A 19 9.37 1.89 6.98
C ALA A 19 9.04 1.85 5.47
N ARG A 20 8.29 2.84 4.97
CA ARG A 20 7.77 2.93 3.59
C ARG A 20 8.20 4.25 2.93
N LYS A 21 9.37 4.77 3.32
CA LYS A 21 9.91 6.02 2.78
C LYS A 21 10.01 5.95 1.25
N GLY A 22 9.60 7.02 0.58
CA GLY A 22 9.58 7.11 -0.89
C GLY A 22 8.42 6.37 -1.58
N GLN A 23 7.51 5.74 -0.82
CA GLN A 23 6.33 5.07 -1.36
C GLN A 23 5.06 5.90 -1.19
N SER A 24 4.25 5.97 -2.25
CA SER A 24 2.98 6.69 -2.26
C SER A 24 1.99 6.05 -1.28
N GLY A 25 1.30 6.87 -0.50
CA GLY A 25 0.38 6.38 0.53
C GLY A 25 -0.79 7.31 0.83
N ILE A 26 -1.80 6.76 1.50
CA ILE A 26 -2.96 7.52 1.98
C ILE A 26 -3.09 7.35 3.49
N VAL A 27 -3.34 8.44 4.21
CA VAL A 27 -3.65 8.42 5.64
C VAL A 27 -5.05 8.99 5.88
N TYR A 28 -6.01 8.15 6.22
CA TYR A 28 -7.37 8.55 6.55
C TYR A 28 -7.52 9.02 7.99
N CYS A 29 -8.11 10.21 8.17
CA CYS A 29 -8.39 10.86 9.44
C CYS A 29 -9.88 11.21 9.59
N GLY A 30 -10.34 11.30 10.83
CA GLY A 30 -11.73 11.62 11.18
C GLY A 30 -12.09 13.10 11.13
N THR A 31 -11.10 14.02 11.19
CA THR A 31 -11.34 15.47 11.24
C THR A 31 -10.40 16.24 10.31
N ARG A 32 -10.84 17.42 9.86
CA ARG A 32 -10.07 18.34 9.00
C ARG A 32 -8.79 18.82 9.70
N ALA A 33 -8.89 19.19 10.97
CA ALA A 33 -7.73 19.64 11.74
C ALA A 33 -6.65 18.54 11.83
N LYS A 34 -7.06 17.28 12.01
CA LYS A 34 -6.12 16.16 12.12
C LYS A 34 -5.39 15.88 10.81
N THR A 35 -6.05 16.06 9.65
CA THR A 35 -5.35 15.88 8.37
C THR A 35 -4.22 16.88 8.19
N GLU A 36 -4.45 18.14 8.57
CA GLU A 36 -3.43 19.19 8.49
C GLU A 36 -2.27 18.93 9.45
N VAL A 37 -2.59 18.64 10.72
CA VAL A 37 -1.58 18.36 11.76
C VAL A 37 -0.71 17.15 11.40
N LEU A 38 -1.33 16.07 10.93
CA LEU A 38 -0.60 14.83 10.63
C LEU A 38 0.18 14.95 9.32
N SER A 39 -0.34 15.69 8.33
CA SER A 39 0.43 16.01 7.11
C SER A 39 1.67 16.84 7.43
N GLN A 40 1.53 17.83 8.30
CA GLN A 40 2.65 18.64 8.77
C GLN A 40 3.69 17.78 9.50
N ALA A 41 3.25 16.92 10.42
CA ALA A 41 4.14 16.01 11.14
C ALA A 41 4.91 15.05 10.22
N LEU A 42 4.29 14.57 9.13
CA LEU A 42 4.96 13.74 8.12
C LEU A 42 6.02 14.52 7.34
N ARG A 43 5.75 15.79 6.99
CA ARG A 43 6.73 16.67 6.33
C ARG A 43 7.94 16.94 7.21
N GLU A 44 7.73 17.18 8.50
CA GLU A 44 8.80 17.44 9.48
C GLU A 44 9.81 16.30 9.58
N VAL A 45 9.36 15.05 9.39
CA VAL A 45 10.24 13.86 9.40
C VAL A 45 10.71 13.45 7.99
N GLY A 46 10.52 14.31 6.99
CA GLY A 46 11.05 14.14 5.64
C GLY A 46 10.21 13.29 4.69
N HIS A 47 8.92 13.09 4.97
CA HIS A 47 8.00 12.52 3.99
C HIS A 47 7.28 13.62 3.19
N PRO A 48 7.27 13.56 1.84
CA PRO A 48 6.45 14.46 1.05
C PRO A 48 4.98 14.18 1.37
N SER A 49 4.27 15.17 1.92
CA SER A 49 2.88 15.00 2.34
C SER A 49 2.04 16.25 2.12
N VAL A 50 0.76 16.04 1.81
CA VAL A 50 -0.24 17.10 1.67
C VAL A 50 -1.57 16.69 2.31
N ALA A 51 -2.28 17.65 2.89
CA ALA A 51 -3.61 17.43 3.45
C ALA A 51 -4.69 17.50 2.37
N TYR A 52 -5.78 16.75 2.55
CA TYR A 52 -6.97 16.82 1.70
C TYR A 52 -8.25 16.72 2.53
N HIS A 53 -9.12 17.71 2.45
CA HIS A 53 -10.42 17.65 3.10
C HIS A 53 -11.47 18.56 2.44
N GLY A 54 -12.76 18.27 2.68
CA GLY A 54 -13.87 19.04 2.12
C GLY A 54 -13.98 20.52 2.56
N GLY A 55 -13.14 20.97 3.50
CA GLY A 55 -13.01 22.40 3.82
C GLY A 55 -11.99 23.17 2.97
N MET A 56 -11.31 22.52 2.01
CA MET A 56 -10.38 23.18 1.09
C MET A 56 -11.12 23.75 -0.11
N GLU A 57 -10.58 24.86 -0.63
CA GLU A 57 -11.00 25.43 -1.91
C GLU A 57 -10.97 24.38 -3.03
N ALA A 58 -11.92 24.47 -3.96
CA ALA A 58 -12.05 23.51 -5.05
C ALA A 58 -10.75 23.42 -5.87
N GLU A 59 -10.10 24.56 -6.11
CA GLU A 59 -8.84 24.60 -6.85
C GLU A 59 -7.69 23.93 -6.09
N ALA A 60 -7.57 24.17 -4.79
CA ALA A 60 -6.57 23.50 -3.96
C ALA A 60 -6.78 21.98 -3.94
N ARG A 61 -8.02 21.49 -3.90
CA ARG A 61 -8.33 20.06 -4.00
C ARG A 61 -7.91 19.47 -5.34
N ARG A 62 -8.22 20.15 -6.46
CA ARG A 62 -7.76 19.74 -7.80
C ARG A 62 -6.25 19.66 -7.88
N GLN A 63 -5.54 20.63 -7.32
CA GLN A 63 -4.08 20.62 -7.29
C GLN A 63 -3.54 19.41 -6.50
N VAL A 64 -4.12 19.09 -5.34
CA VAL A 64 -3.71 17.90 -4.58
C VAL A 64 -3.97 16.61 -5.36
N GLU A 65 -5.13 16.48 -6.02
CA GLU A 65 -5.45 15.31 -6.84
C GLU A 65 -4.46 15.15 -8.01
N VAL A 66 -4.13 16.23 -8.72
CA VAL A 66 -3.14 16.23 -9.80
C VAL A 66 -1.75 15.85 -9.28
N ARG A 67 -1.33 16.45 -8.16
CA ARG A 67 -0.06 16.13 -7.51
C ARG A 67 0.00 14.67 -7.10
N PHE A 68 -1.03 14.14 -6.46
CA PHE A 68 -1.06 12.75 -6.04
C PHE A 68 -0.97 11.78 -7.22
N GLN A 69 -1.65 12.08 -8.32
CA GLN A 69 -1.57 11.24 -9.52
C GLN A 69 -0.17 11.24 -10.16
N ARG A 70 0.58 12.34 -10.06
CA ARG A 70 1.85 12.53 -10.76
C ARG A 70 3.09 12.26 -9.92
N GLU A 71 3.09 12.68 -8.66
CA GLU A 71 4.25 12.64 -7.78
C GLU A 71 4.45 11.26 -7.15
N ASP A 72 5.62 10.69 -7.40
CA ASP A 72 6.05 9.45 -6.74
C ASP A 72 6.39 9.71 -5.27
N GLY A 73 5.85 8.87 -4.38
CA GLY A 73 6.17 8.90 -2.96
C GLY A 73 5.32 9.87 -2.14
N LEU A 74 4.40 10.62 -2.77
CA LEU A 74 3.54 11.57 -2.06
C LEU A 74 2.55 10.85 -1.13
N ILE A 75 2.44 11.36 0.09
CA ILE A 75 1.45 10.91 1.08
C ILE A 75 0.31 11.91 1.17
N VAL A 76 -0.90 11.48 0.82
CA VAL A 76 -2.09 12.31 1.05
C VAL A 76 -2.73 11.95 2.38
N VAL A 77 -2.82 12.94 3.27
CA VAL A 77 -3.53 12.79 4.55
C VAL A 77 -4.92 13.37 4.39
N ALA A 78 -5.95 12.54 4.47
CA ALA A 78 -7.27 12.93 4.04
C ALA A 78 -8.40 12.53 4.98
N THR A 79 -9.52 13.25 4.88
CA THR A 79 -10.81 12.71 5.34
C THR A 79 -11.41 11.80 4.28
N VAL A 80 -12.53 11.16 4.59
CA VAL A 80 -13.30 10.32 3.64
C VAL A 80 -13.73 11.03 2.35
N ALA A 81 -13.59 12.36 2.28
CA ALA A 81 -13.79 13.14 1.05
C ALA A 81 -12.80 12.75 -0.07
N PHE A 82 -11.63 12.22 0.28
CA PHE A 82 -10.62 11.79 -0.69
C PHE A 82 -10.87 10.34 -1.09
N GLY A 83 -11.42 10.14 -2.30
CA GLY A 83 -11.60 8.79 -2.78
C GLY A 83 -12.40 8.60 -4.07
N MET A 84 -13.43 9.39 -4.33
CA MET A 84 -14.15 9.26 -5.59
C MET A 84 -13.25 9.74 -6.74
N GLY A 85 -12.98 8.87 -7.72
CA GLY A 85 -12.24 9.24 -8.94
C GLY A 85 -10.70 9.16 -8.87
N ILE A 86 -10.12 8.76 -7.73
CA ILE A 86 -8.67 8.52 -7.66
C ILE A 86 -8.36 7.14 -8.23
N ASP A 87 -7.55 7.13 -9.28
CA ASP A 87 -7.08 5.92 -9.94
C ASP A 87 -5.55 5.92 -10.08
N LYS A 88 -4.88 5.99 -8.93
CA LYS A 88 -3.43 5.80 -8.84
C LYS A 88 -3.15 4.31 -8.62
N PRO A 89 -2.52 3.59 -9.58
CA PRO A 89 -2.35 2.14 -9.45
C PRO A 89 -1.30 1.75 -8.41
N ASP A 90 -0.34 2.65 -8.15
CA ASP A 90 0.87 2.41 -7.37
C ASP A 90 0.80 2.89 -5.91
N ILE A 91 -0.38 2.93 -5.30
CA ILE A 91 -0.52 3.23 -3.86
C ILE A 91 -0.02 2.02 -3.07
N ARG A 92 1.09 2.18 -2.33
CA ARG A 92 1.76 1.07 -1.62
C ARG A 92 1.22 0.83 -0.22
N TRP A 93 0.60 1.83 0.37
CA TRP A 93 0.01 1.65 1.69
C TRP A 93 -1.14 2.60 1.98
N VAL A 94 -2.06 2.13 2.80
CA VAL A 94 -3.19 2.90 3.32
C VAL A 94 -3.20 2.76 4.84
N ALA A 95 -3.21 3.88 5.55
CA ALA A 95 -3.35 3.92 6.99
C ALA A 95 -4.62 4.64 7.41
N HIS A 96 -5.30 4.14 8.44
CA HIS A 96 -6.39 4.83 9.10
C HIS A 96 -5.92 5.27 10.48
N ALA A 97 -5.75 6.59 10.64
CA ALA A 97 -5.43 7.19 11.93
C ALA A 97 -6.65 7.20 12.87
N ASP A 98 -7.86 7.09 12.32
CA ASP A 98 -9.12 6.98 13.03
C ASP A 98 -9.98 5.88 12.42
N LEU A 99 -10.75 5.18 13.25
CA LEU A 99 -11.62 4.09 12.81
C LEU A 99 -12.59 4.56 11.68
N PRO A 100 -12.71 3.80 10.57
CA PRO A 100 -13.73 4.03 9.55
C PRO A 100 -15.16 3.98 10.09
N LYS A 101 -16.12 4.48 9.29
CA LYS A 101 -17.54 4.49 9.68
C LYS A 101 -18.21 3.13 9.56
N SER A 102 -17.77 2.32 8.61
CA SER A 102 -18.38 1.03 8.30
C SER A 102 -17.33 0.08 7.70
N ILE A 103 -17.62 -1.22 7.71
CA ILE A 103 -16.77 -2.24 7.11
C ILE A 103 -16.70 -2.10 5.58
N GLU A 104 -17.77 -1.64 4.92
CA GLU A 104 -17.78 -1.38 3.47
C GLU A 104 -16.92 -0.17 3.12
N GLY A 105 -17.04 0.91 3.89
CA GLY A 105 -16.18 2.09 3.73
C GLY A 105 -14.71 1.71 3.91
N TYR A 106 -14.42 0.94 4.97
CA TYR A 106 -13.08 0.38 5.20
C TYR A 106 -12.59 -0.42 3.99
N TYR A 107 -13.40 -1.36 3.47
CA TYR A 107 -13.05 -2.21 2.31
C TYR A 107 -12.72 -1.38 1.06
N GLN A 108 -13.54 -0.37 0.76
CA GLN A 108 -13.31 0.54 -0.37
C GLN A 108 -12.05 1.38 -0.20
N GLU A 109 -11.79 1.88 1.02
CA GLU A 109 -10.64 2.72 1.35
C GLU A 109 -9.32 1.94 1.23
N ILE A 110 -9.26 0.72 1.78
CA ILE A 110 -8.06 -0.12 1.65
C ILE A 110 -7.87 -0.66 0.24
N GLY A 111 -8.95 -0.88 -0.52
CA GLY A 111 -8.92 -1.37 -1.90
C GLY A 111 -8.33 -0.38 -2.91
N ARG A 112 -7.88 0.79 -2.46
CA ARG A 112 -7.09 1.75 -3.24
C ARG A 112 -5.64 1.32 -3.36
N ALA A 113 -5.13 0.58 -2.39
CA ALA A 113 -3.75 0.13 -2.36
C ALA A 113 -3.55 -1.03 -3.35
N GLY A 114 -2.40 -1.07 -4.03
CA GLY A 114 -1.99 -2.25 -4.81
C GLY A 114 -2.85 -2.56 -6.04
N ARG A 115 -3.43 -1.55 -6.70
CA ARG A 115 -4.25 -1.78 -7.91
C ARG A 115 -3.45 -2.27 -9.11
N ASP A 116 -2.14 -2.03 -9.12
CA ASP A 116 -1.19 -2.65 -10.05
C ASP A 116 -0.89 -4.13 -9.76
N GLY A 117 -1.45 -4.70 -8.69
CA GLY A 117 -1.21 -6.07 -8.25
C GLY A 117 0.10 -6.26 -7.47
N SER A 118 0.90 -5.21 -7.28
CA SER A 118 2.11 -5.28 -6.45
C SER A 118 1.75 -5.26 -4.96
N PRO A 119 2.62 -5.81 -4.09
CA PRO A 119 2.38 -5.83 -2.64
C PRO A 119 2.04 -4.44 -2.09
N ALA A 120 1.03 -4.41 -1.24
CA ALA A 120 0.59 -3.21 -0.55
C ALA A 120 0.13 -3.54 0.87
N GLU A 121 0.29 -2.58 1.77
CA GLU A 121 0.07 -2.79 3.20
C GLU A 121 -0.99 -1.85 3.76
N THR A 122 -1.66 -2.30 4.83
CA THR A 122 -2.69 -1.50 5.48
C THR A 122 -2.52 -1.52 6.98
N LEU A 123 -2.75 -0.37 7.62
CA LEU A 123 -2.76 -0.21 9.07
C LEU A 123 -4.01 0.54 9.49
N THR A 124 -4.85 -0.09 10.31
CA THR A 124 -6.01 0.57 10.92
C THR A 124 -5.79 0.75 12.42
N LEU A 125 -5.73 2.00 12.87
CA LEU A 125 -5.74 2.33 14.29
C LEU A 125 -7.17 2.36 14.81
N TYR A 126 -7.40 1.77 15.98
CA TYR A 126 -8.70 1.77 16.63
C TYR A 126 -8.59 1.88 18.15
N GLY A 127 -9.58 2.50 18.78
CA GLY A 127 -9.59 2.68 20.22
C GLY A 127 -10.98 3.04 20.75
N PRO A 128 -11.17 3.02 22.08
CA PRO A 128 -12.47 3.25 22.71
C PRO A 128 -13.07 4.62 22.38
N ASP A 129 -12.26 5.67 22.24
CA ASP A 129 -12.74 7.00 21.88
C ASP A 129 -13.29 7.05 20.45
N ASP A 130 -12.64 6.36 19.51
CA ASP A 130 -13.12 6.27 18.13
C ASP A 130 -14.46 5.51 18.07
N ILE A 131 -14.57 4.41 18.83
CA ILE A 131 -15.80 3.62 18.94
C ILE A 131 -16.94 4.48 19.49
N ARG A 132 -16.69 5.21 20.58
CA ARG A 132 -17.67 6.11 21.20
C ARG A 132 -18.11 7.18 20.22
N LEU A 133 -17.16 7.84 19.55
CA LEU A 133 -17.45 8.88 18.56
C LEU A 133 -18.31 8.35 17.41
N ARG A 134 -17.97 7.18 16.84
CA ARG A 134 -18.72 6.61 15.72
C ARG A 134 -20.15 6.23 16.09
N ARG A 135 -20.37 5.73 17.30
CA ARG A 135 -21.72 5.44 17.79
C ARG A 135 -22.53 6.71 18.00
N SER A 136 -21.97 7.73 18.67
CA SER A 136 -22.61 9.05 18.85
C SER A 136 -23.05 9.63 17.51
N GLN A 137 -22.19 9.54 16.49
CA GLN A 137 -22.50 10.02 15.13
C GLN A 137 -23.69 9.30 14.48
N ILE A 138 -23.87 8.01 14.75
CA ILE A 138 -25.01 7.23 14.26
C ILE A 138 -26.27 7.63 15.04
N ASP A 139 -26.18 7.72 16.36
CA ASP A 139 -27.30 8.01 17.25
C ASP A 139 -27.84 9.43 17.10
N GLU A 140 -26.97 10.42 16.93
CA GLU A 140 -27.31 11.83 16.70
C GLU A 140 -27.73 12.11 15.27
N SER A 141 -27.55 11.15 14.34
CA SER A 141 -27.94 11.34 12.95
C SER A 141 -29.47 11.52 12.82
N PRO A 142 -29.95 12.30 11.83
CA PRO A 142 -31.37 12.44 11.56
C PRO A 142 -31.98 11.20 10.87
N ALA A 143 -31.23 10.10 10.76
CA ALA A 143 -31.68 8.89 10.07
C ALA A 143 -32.82 8.19 10.83
N PRO A 144 -33.75 7.50 10.12
CA PRO A 144 -34.80 6.73 10.77
C PRO A 144 -34.22 5.56 11.61
N PRO A 145 -34.95 5.04 12.60
CA PRO A 145 -34.46 4.00 13.52
C PRO A 145 -33.87 2.77 12.82
N ASP A 146 -34.53 2.26 11.77
CA ASP A 146 -34.05 1.09 11.02
C ASP A 146 -32.70 1.35 10.35
N ARG A 147 -32.48 2.59 9.88
CA ARG A 147 -31.22 2.98 9.27
C ARG A 147 -30.10 3.09 10.31
N LYS A 148 -30.40 3.66 11.48
CA LYS A 148 -29.46 3.69 12.61
C LYS A 148 -29.06 2.29 13.05
N ALA A 149 -30.04 1.38 13.16
CA ALA A 149 -29.80 -0.02 13.49
C ALA A 149 -28.86 -0.70 12.47
N ALA A 150 -29.09 -0.48 11.17
CA ALA A 150 -28.22 -0.98 10.11
C ALA A 150 -26.79 -0.39 10.20
N ASP A 151 -26.65 0.91 10.45
CA ASP A 151 -25.33 1.56 10.57
C ASP A 151 -24.58 1.10 11.83
N HIS A 152 -25.27 0.84 12.95
CA HIS A 152 -24.69 0.18 14.12
C HIS A 152 -24.22 -1.24 13.80
N ALA A 153 -25.00 -2.02 13.05
CA ALA A 153 -24.61 -3.37 12.64
C ALA A 153 -23.34 -3.35 11.79
N ARG A 154 -23.22 -2.41 10.84
CA ARG A 154 -22.02 -2.23 10.01
C ARG A 154 -20.79 -1.81 10.83
N LEU A 155 -20.97 -0.90 11.79
CA LEU A 155 -19.89 -0.52 12.70
C LEU A 155 -19.45 -1.72 13.54
N ASN A 156 -20.39 -2.49 14.07
CA ASN A 156 -20.10 -3.70 14.83
C ASN A 156 -19.31 -4.73 14.02
N ALA A 157 -19.66 -4.94 12.74
CA ALA A 157 -18.89 -5.81 11.85
C ALA A 157 -17.43 -5.36 11.70
N LEU A 158 -17.20 -4.04 11.56
CA LEU A 158 -15.85 -3.47 11.52
C LEU A 158 -15.09 -3.67 12.85
N LEU A 159 -15.77 -3.54 13.99
CA LEU A 159 -15.17 -3.79 15.30
C LEU A 159 -14.83 -5.28 15.50
N GLY A 160 -15.71 -6.17 15.05
CA GLY A 160 -15.44 -7.62 15.03
C GLY A 160 -14.23 -7.95 14.17
N LEU A 161 -14.05 -7.25 13.04
CA LEU A 161 -12.84 -7.36 12.23
C LEU A 161 -11.59 -6.82 12.95
N ALA A 162 -11.69 -5.70 13.67
CA ALA A 162 -10.60 -5.11 14.43
C ALA A 162 -10.14 -6.03 15.57
N GLU A 163 -11.08 -6.68 16.26
CA GLU A 163 -10.84 -7.60 17.37
C GLU A 163 -10.84 -9.09 16.95
N ALA A 164 -10.66 -9.36 15.65
CA ALA A 164 -10.68 -10.72 15.11
C ALA A 164 -9.68 -11.64 15.84
N LEU A 165 -10.10 -12.91 16.02
CA LEU A 165 -9.29 -13.97 16.65
C LEU A 165 -8.56 -14.86 15.62
N LYS A 166 -8.93 -14.74 14.35
CA LYS A 166 -8.42 -15.53 13.22
C LYS A 166 -8.05 -14.61 12.05
N CYS A 167 -7.62 -15.17 10.93
CA CYS A 167 -7.25 -14.42 9.72
C CYS A 167 -8.22 -13.27 9.40
N ARG A 168 -7.70 -12.04 9.33
CA ARG A 168 -8.53 -10.86 9.05
C ARG A 168 -9.21 -10.91 7.69
N ARG A 169 -8.54 -11.47 6.68
CA ARG A 169 -9.12 -11.59 5.33
C ARG A 169 -10.32 -12.54 5.34
N GLN A 170 -10.27 -13.63 6.09
CA GLN A 170 -11.41 -14.55 6.23
C GLN A 170 -12.60 -13.85 6.87
N VAL A 171 -12.37 -13.09 7.96
CA VAL A 171 -13.43 -12.33 8.64
C VAL A 171 -14.04 -11.26 7.72
N LEU A 172 -13.17 -10.53 7.00
CA LEU A 172 -13.58 -9.49 6.07
C LEU A 172 -14.40 -10.04 4.89
N LEU A 173 -13.93 -11.10 4.25
CA LEU A 173 -14.62 -11.73 3.11
C LEU A 173 -15.91 -12.43 3.56
N GLY A 174 -15.91 -13.07 4.74
CA GLY A 174 -17.11 -13.67 5.32
C GLY A 174 -18.25 -12.68 5.52
N TYR A 175 -17.95 -11.42 5.85
CA TYR A 175 -18.97 -10.36 5.90
C TYR A 175 -19.67 -10.13 4.55
N PHE A 176 -18.95 -10.29 3.45
CA PHE A 176 -19.49 -10.17 2.08
C PHE A 176 -20.05 -11.50 1.53
N GLY A 177 -20.16 -12.53 2.38
CA GLY A 177 -20.68 -13.84 1.99
C GLY A 177 -19.66 -14.72 1.23
N GLU A 178 -18.39 -14.34 1.23
CA GLU A 178 -17.32 -15.11 0.58
C GLU A 178 -16.60 -16.02 1.58
N VAL A 179 -16.41 -17.28 1.19
CA VAL A 179 -15.59 -18.24 1.94
C VAL A 179 -14.15 -18.15 1.43
N ALA A 180 -13.20 -18.02 2.36
CA ALA A 180 -11.79 -17.92 2.03
C ALA A 180 -10.94 -18.75 3.00
N GLU A 181 -9.80 -19.24 2.52
CA GLU A 181 -8.75 -19.84 3.33
C GLU A 181 -7.92 -18.76 4.08
N PRO A 182 -7.14 -19.14 5.12
CA PRO A 182 -6.22 -18.22 5.77
C PRO A 182 -5.26 -17.59 4.76
N CYS A 183 -5.08 -16.27 4.82
CA CYS A 183 -4.46 -15.53 3.72
C CYS A 183 -2.92 -15.51 3.71
N GLY A 184 -2.27 -15.96 4.78
CA GLY A 184 -0.80 -15.84 4.95
C GLY A 184 -0.25 -14.42 5.15
N ASN A 185 -0.99 -13.37 4.76
CA ASN A 185 -0.47 -12.00 4.62
C ASN A 185 -1.23 -10.94 5.45
N CYS A 186 -1.87 -11.34 6.56
CA CYS A 186 -2.39 -10.40 7.56
C CYS A 186 -1.62 -10.51 8.86
N ASP A 187 -1.67 -9.47 9.69
CA ASP A 187 -1.04 -9.45 11.01
C ASP A 187 -1.40 -10.68 11.88
N LEU A 188 -2.61 -11.22 11.76
CA LEU A 188 -3.04 -12.42 12.49
C LEU A 188 -2.61 -13.75 11.84
N CYS A 189 -2.22 -13.75 10.56
CA CYS A 189 -1.56 -14.90 9.95
C CYS A 189 -0.05 -14.89 10.24
N ASP A 190 0.56 -13.71 10.24
CA ASP A 190 1.97 -13.48 10.57
C ASP A 190 2.24 -13.73 12.05
N ARG A 191 1.42 -13.13 12.93
CA ARG A 191 1.49 -13.28 14.39
C ARG A 191 0.12 -13.67 14.93
N PRO A 192 -0.17 -14.98 15.03
CA PRO A 192 -1.43 -15.48 15.56
C PRO A 192 -1.77 -14.88 16.93
N ALA A 193 -3.05 -14.53 17.12
CA ALA A 193 -3.51 -13.96 18.38
C ALA A 193 -3.33 -14.97 19.52
N GLN A 194 -2.73 -14.52 20.63
CA GLN A 194 -2.73 -15.30 21.86
C GLN A 194 -4.11 -15.20 22.50
N LEU A 195 -4.77 -16.33 22.68
CA LEU A 195 -6.13 -16.39 23.22
C LEU A 195 -6.13 -16.77 24.70
N PHE A 196 -7.17 -16.38 25.43
CA PHE A 196 -7.44 -16.88 26.78
C PHE A 196 -8.93 -16.95 27.04
N ASP A 197 -9.33 -17.87 27.92
CA ASP A 197 -10.67 -17.90 28.48
C ASP A 197 -10.86 -16.65 29.35
N ALA A 198 -11.72 -15.76 28.89
CA ALA A 198 -12.02 -14.49 29.53
C ALA A 198 -13.37 -14.51 30.22
N THR A 199 -14.01 -15.68 30.37
CA THR A 199 -15.37 -15.82 30.91
C THR A 199 -15.50 -15.14 32.27
N GLU A 200 -14.59 -15.40 33.19
CA GLU A 200 -14.62 -14.76 34.51
C GLU A 200 -14.39 -13.25 34.46
N ALA A 201 -13.46 -12.76 33.63
CA ALA A 201 -13.22 -11.33 33.47
C ALA A 201 -14.46 -10.62 32.91
N VAL A 202 -15.09 -11.20 31.89
CA VAL A 202 -16.32 -10.67 31.27
C VAL A 202 -17.48 -10.73 32.28
N ARG A 203 -17.65 -11.82 33.04
CA ARG A 203 -18.68 -11.91 34.08
C ARG A 203 -18.52 -10.86 35.17
N LYS A 204 -17.29 -10.60 35.64
CA LYS A 204 -16.99 -9.51 36.59
C LYS A 204 -17.43 -8.16 35.99
N ALA A 205 -17.08 -7.88 34.73
CA ALA A 205 -17.45 -6.65 34.04
C ALA A 205 -18.96 -6.49 33.85
N LEU A 206 -19.65 -7.53 33.38
CA LEU A 206 -21.11 -7.55 33.21
C LEU A 206 -21.83 -7.38 34.56
N SER A 207 -21.33 -8.02 35.62
CA SER A 207 -21.87 -7.84 36.98
C SER A 207 -21.72 -6.40 37.47
N ALA A 208 -20.58 -5.76 37.21
CA ALA A 208 -20.37 -4.35 37.54
C ALA A 208 -21.31 -3.43 36.75
N ILE A 209 -21.52 -3.69 35.45
CA ILE A 209 -22.51 -2.96 34.64
C ILE A 209 -23.91 -3.08 35.23
N LEU A 210 -24.35 -4.31 35.51
CA LEU A 210 -25.69 -4.58 36.03
C LEU A 210 -25.92 -3.94 37.41
N ARG A 211 -24.95 -4.08 38.33
CA ARG A 211 -25.07 -3.56 39.71
C ARG A 211 -25.00 -2.04 39.81
N THR A 212 -24.48 -1.39 38.78
CA THR A 212 -24.50 0.08 38.67
C THR A 212 -25.70 0.60 37.88
N GLY A 213 -26.68 -0.27 37.61
CA GLY A 213 -27.92 0.05 36.91
C GLY A 213 -27.74 0.39 35.43
N GLU A 214 -26.59 0.04 34.84
CA GLU A 214 -26.22 0.36 33.46
C GLU A 214 -26.21 1.89 33.16
N TRP A 215 -25.69 2.70 34.10
CA TRP A 215 -25.61 4.17 34.00
C TRP A 215 -24.17 4.71 33.94
N PHE A 216 -23.17 3.85 33.78
CA PHE A 216 -21.77 4.23 33.85
C PHE A 216 -20.95 3.69 32.69
N GLY A 217 -20.00 4.50 32.21
CA GLY A 217 -19.05 4.12 31.18
C GLY A 217 -17.86 3.32 31.72
N ALA A 218 -17.05 2.78 30.81
CA ALA A 218 -15.92 1.89 31.12
C ALA A 218 -14.99 2.44 32.21
N GLY A 219 -14.62 3.72 32.19
CA GLY A 219 -13.69 4.29 33.18
C GLY A 219 -14.16 4.12 34.63
N HIS A 220 -15.43 4.40 34.91
CA HIS A 220 -16.01 4.24 36.25
C HIS A 220 -16.15 2.77 36.64
N LEU A 221 -16.52 1.91 35.68
CA LEU A 221 -16.61 0.47 35.90
C LEU A 221 -15.24 -0.15 36.20
N ILE A 222 -14.19 0.33 35.52
CA ILE A 222 -12.79 -0.05 35.79
C ILE A 222 -12.37 0.37 37.20
N ASP A 223 -12.73 1.58 37.64
CA ASP A 223 -12.45 2.03 39.00
C ASP A 223 -13.12 1.13 40.05
N ILE A 224 -14.36 0.69 39.82
CA ILE A 224 -15.05 -0.26 40.70
C ILE A 224 -14.33 -1.61 40.71
N LEU A 225 -14.06 -2.19 39.54
CA LEU A 225 -13.42 -3.52 39.41
C LEU A 225 -12.03 -3.54 40.05
N THR A 226 -11.25 -2.47 39.87
CA THR A 226 -9.90 -2.35 40.43
C THR A 226 -9.90 -1.91 41.90
N GLY A 227 -11.02 -1.46 42.44
CA GLY A 227 -11.13 -0.99 43.82
C GLY A 227 -10.53 0.40 44.02
N ASN A 228 -10.60 1.27 43.01
CA ASN A 228 -10.18 2.67 43.12
C ASN A 228 -11.33 3.53 43.66
N ALA A 229 -11.20 4.01 44.90
CA ALA A 229 -12.21 4.82 45.58
C ALA A 229 -12.17 6.30 45.14
N THR A 230 -12.53 6.58 43.88
CA THR A 230 -12.71 7.97 43.43
C THR A 230 -13.87 8.65 44.17
N ALA A 231 -13.91 9.99 44.18
CA ALA A 231 -15.01 10.75 44.79
C ALA A 231 -16.38 10.27 44.27
N LYS A 232 -16.51 10.12 42.94
CA LYS A 232 -17.72 9.61 42.28
C LYS A 232 -18.10 8.19 42.69
N VAL A 233 -17.12 7.32 42.95
CA VAL A 233 -17.38 5.94 43.42
C VAL A 233 -17.99 5.96 44.83
N ARG A 234 -17.42 6.77 45.75
CA ARG A 234 -17.91 6.90 47.13
C ARG A 234 -19.27 7.58 47.20
N GLU A 235 -19.45 8.69 46.49
CA GLU A 235 -20.71 9.44 46.44
C GLU A 235 -21.89 8.58 45.95
N ARG A 236 -21.62 7.62 45.06
CA ARG A 236 -22.62 6.69 44.54
C ARG A 236 -22.77 5.42 45.37
N GLY A 237 -21.99 5.24 46.44
CA GLY A 237 -21.98 4.03 47.26
C GLY A 237 -21.47 2.79 46.52
N HIS A 238 -20.73 2.96 45.42
CA HIS A 238 -20.27 1.85 44.59
C HIS A 238 -19.07 1.10 45.19
N ASP A 239 -18.42 1.68 46.20
CA ASP A 239 -17.41 1.04 47.05
C ASP A 239 -17.99 -0.04 47.97
N GLN A 240 -19.31 -0.06 48.17
CA GLN A 240 -20.01 -1.07 48.96
C GLN A 240 -20.56 -2.23 48.12
N LEU A 241 -20.46 -2.16 46.79
CA LEU A 241 -20.95 -3.20 45.91
C LEU A 241 -20.08 -4.46 46.04
N PRO A 242 -20.63 -5.69 45.96
CA PRO A 242 -19.81 -6.90 46.00
C PRO A 242 -18.94 -7.09 44.74
N THR A 243 -19.08 -6.22 43.74
CA THR A 243 -18.22 -6.13 42.54
C THR A 243 -17.05 -5.15 42.74
N TYR A 244 -17.00 -4.44 43.86
CA TYR A 244 -15.89 -3.56 44.17
C TYR A 244 -14.63 -4.40 44.42
N ALA A 245 -13.51 -4.01 43.82
CA ALA A 245 -12.20 -4.65 43.99
C ALA A 245 -12.07 -6.13 43.54
N VAL A 246 -13.10 -6.72 42.90
CA VAL A 246 -13.06 -8.14 42.45
C VAL A 246 -12.12 -8.39 41.25
N GLY A 247 -11.67 -7.32 40.60
CA GLY A 247 -10.83 -7.32 39.40
C GLY A 247 -9.39 -6.84 39.63
N ARG A 248 -8.89 -6.90 40.88
CA ARG A 248 -7.51 -6.46 41.23
C ARG A 248 -6.41 -7.28 40.57
N ASP A 249 -6.75 -8.43 40.02
CA ASP A 249 -5.87 -9.31 39.25
C ASP A 249 -5.43 -8.72 37.89
N MET A 250 -6.10 -7.66 37.42
CA MET A 250 -5.78 -7.00 36.15
C MET A 250 -5.55 -5.51 36.34
N SER A 251 -4.62 -4.94 35.57
CA SER A 251 -4.37 -3.49 35.56
C SER A 251 -5.57 -2.73 34.95
N LYS A 252 -5.66 -1.42 35.20
CA LYS A 252 -6.69 -0.57 34.57
C LYS A 252 -6.61 -0.62 33.03
N ALA A 253 -5.41 -0.66 32.47
CA ALA A 253 -5.19 -0.76 31.04
C ALA A 253 -5.67 -2.12 30.49
N ALA A 254 -5.39 -3.20 31.21
CA ALA A 254 -5.87 -4.54 30.89
C ALA A 254 -7.41 -4.62 30.91
N TRP A 255 -8.06 -4.03 31.92
CA TRP A 255 -9.53 -3.90 31.93
C TRP A 255 -10.07 -3.04 30.79
N GLY A 256 -9.37 -1.95 30.44
CA GLY A 256 -9.70 -1.17 29.24
C GLY A 256 -9.70 -2.01 27.96
N ALA A 257 -8.72 -2.91 27.82
CA ALA A 257 -8.67 -3.85 26.69
C ALA A 257 -9.80 -4.89 26.75
N VAL A 258 -10.19 -5.38 27.93
CA VAL A 258 -11.36 -6.27 28.11
C VAL A 258 -12.64 -5.57 27.64
N PHE A 259 -12.94 -4.36 28.14
CA PHE A 259 -14.14 -3.62 27.72
C PHE A 259 -14.14 -3.31 26.22
N ARG A 260 -12.97 -2.98 25.65
CA ARG A 260 -12.83 -2.75 24.20
C ARG A 260 -13.20 -4.00 23.40
N GLN A 261 -12.70 -5.16 23.80
CA GLN A 261 -13.02 -6.43 23.15
C GLN A 261 -14.48 -6.86 23.38
N MET A 262 -15.06 -6.59 24.55
CA MET A 262 -16.49 -6.81 24.80
C MET A 262 -17.37 -5.99 23.87
N MET A 263 -16.99 -4.73 23.57
CA MET A 263 -17.67 -3.91 22.55
C MET A 263 -17.47 -4.47 21.14
N GLY A 264 -16.30 -5.03 20.83
CA GLY A 264 -16.01 -5.63 19.53
C GLY A 264 -16.75 -6.93 19.25
N GLN A 265 -17.04 -7.72 20.30
CA GLN A 265 -17.90 -8.90 20.24
C GLN A 265 -19.38 -8.57 20.50
N ASP A 266 -19.73 -7.29 20.55
CA ASP A 266 -21.10 -6.82 20.72
C ASP A 266 -21.79 -7.32 22.00
N LEU A 267 -21.02 -7.60 23.06
CA LEU A 267 -21.54 -7.98 24.37
C LEU A 267 -22.08 -6.78 25.15
N VAL A 268 -21.50 -5.61 24.90
CA VAL A 268 -21.91 -4.34 25.52
C VAL A 268 -21.92 -3.22 24.49
N ARG A 269 -22.85 -2.28 24.65
CA ARG A 269 -22.99 -1.08 23.83
C ARG A 269 -23.18 0.16 24.71
N PRO A 270 -22.62 1.32 24.34
CA PRO A 270 -23.00 2.56 25.00
C PRO A 270 -24.46 2.92 24.66
N ASP A 271 -25.18 3.47 25.63
CA ASP A 271 -26.55 3.94 25.50
C ASP A 271 -26.57 5.49 25.43
N PRO A 272 -27.03 6.09 24.31
CA PRO A 272 -27.06 7.54 24.14
C PRO A 272 -28.01 8.24 25.12
N ASP A 273 -29.14 7.62 25.48
CA ASP A 273 -30.10 8.16 26.45
C ASP A 273 -29.52 8.19 27.88
N ARG A 274 -28.38 7.53 28.07
CA ARG A 274 -27.66 7.42 29.35
C ARG A 274 -26.25 8.02 29.28
N HIS A 275 -26.05 9.03 28.43
CA HIS A 275 -24.77 9.72 28.28
C HIS A 275 -23.59 8.78 27.94
N GLY A 276 -23.84 7.72 27.17
CA GLY A 276 -22.83 6.75 26.76
C GLY A 276 -22.48 5.70 27.82
N ALA A 277 -23.35 5.49 28.82
CA ALA A 277 -23.24 4.38 29.76
C ALA A 277 -23.24 3.02 29.04
N LEU A 278 -22.47 2.05 29.53
CA LEU A 278 -22.44 0.72 28.94
C LEU A 278 -23.67 -0.10 29.38
N ARG A 279 -24.39 -0.66 28.41
CA ARG A 279 -25.48 -1.61 28.59
C ARG A 279 -25.14 -2.96 27.99
N MET A 280 -25.67 -4.01 28.60
CA MET A 280 -25.50 -5.37 28.10
C MET A 280 -26.41 -5.63 26.91
N THR A 281 -25.92 -6.36 25.93
CA THR A 281 -26.75 -6.91 24.84
C THR A 281 -27.29 -8.28 25.23
N ASP A 282 -28.21 -8.82 24.43
CA ASP A 282 -28.73 -10.17 24.67
C ASP A 282 -27.66 -11.26 24.54
N ALA A 283 -26.61 -11.02 23.74
CA ALA A 283 -25.48 -11.93 23.58
C ALA A 283 -24.65 -12.09 24.87
N ALA A 284 -24.67 -11.10 25.77
CA ALA A 284 -23.94 -11.16 27.04
C ALA A 284 -24.67 -11.96 28.14
N ARG A 285 -25.98 -12.17 28.02
CA ARG A 285 -26.79 -12.81 29.08
C ARG A 285 -26.37 -14.25 29.38
N PRO A 286 -26.13 -15.13 28.39
CA PRO A 286 -25.69 -16.49 28.67
C PRO A 286 -24.33 -16.54 29.37
N ILE A 287 -23.40 -15.64 29.01
CA ILE A 287 -22.09 -15.53 29.65
C ILE A 287 -22.24 -15.11 31.12
N LEU A 288 -23.06 -14.10 31.40
CA LEU A 288 -23.33 -13.64 32.77
C LEU A 288 -23.88 -14.78 33.65
N ARG A 289 -24.80 -15.59 33.11
CA ARG A 289 -25.39 -16.75 33.78
C ARG A 289 -24.46 -17.96 33.91
N GLY A 290 -23.31 -17.94 33.24
CA GLY A 290 -22.38 -19.09 33.20
C GLY A 290 -22.82 -20.20 32.25
N GLU A 291 -23.74 -19.89 31.31
CA GLU A 291 -24.26 -20.82 30.30
C GLU A 291 -23.38 -20.85 29.04
N ALA A 292 -22.53 -19.83 28.83
CA ALA A 292 -21.63 -19.73 27.70
C ALA A 292 -20.25 -19.21 28.12
N GLN A 293 -19.23 -19.64 27.39
CA GLN A 293 -17.86 -19.16 27.54
C GLN A 293 -17.54 -18.05 26.54
N VAL A 294 -16.54 -17.23 26.86
CA VAL A 294 -16.03 -16.19 25.97
C VAL A 294 -14.52 -16.17 25.96
N THR A 295 -13.97 -16.11 24.75
CA THR A 295 -12.53 -16.06 24.49
C THR A 295 -12.15 -14.67 24.03
N LEU A 296 -11.10 -14.11 24.65
CA LEU A 296 -10.52 -12.82 24.27
C LEU A 296 -9.04 -12.96 23.90
N ARG A 297 -8.51 -11.90 23.26
CA ARG A 297 -7.11 -11.72 22.91
C ARG A 297 -6.28 -11.29 24.11
N ARG A 298 -5.38 -12.17 24.56
CA ARG A 298 -4.40 -11.94 25.63
C ARG A 298 -3.32 -10.95 25.19
N ASP A 299 -2.86 -11.03 23.95
CA ASP A 299 -1.81 -10.17 23.39
C ASP A 299 -2.16 -8.68 23.46
N THR A 300 -3.43 -8.32 23.20
CA THR A 300 -3.88 -6.92 23.30
C THR A 300 -4.10 -6.43 24.73
N VAL A 301 -4.27 -7.36 25.67
CA VAL A 301 -4.40 -7.09 27.12
C VAL A 301 -3.01 -6.90 27.73
N ALA A 302 -2.05 -7.76 27.34
CA ALA A 302 -0.66 -7.70 27.81
C ALA A 302 0.10 -6.49 27.22
N ALA A 303 -0.03 -6.22 25.91
CA ALA A 303 0.60 -5.06 25.26
C ALA A 303 0.10 -3.71 25.78
N ALA A 304 -1.01 -3.67 26.51
CA ALA A 304 -1.47 -2.46 27.19
C ALA A 304 -0.57 -2.07 28.39
N GLY A 305 0.32 -2.97 28.84
CA GLY A 305 1.25 -2.76 29.94
C GLY A 305 2.74 -2.65 29.56
N ASP A 306 3.13 -2.95 28.30
CA ASP A 306 4.53 -3.12 27.92
C ASP A 306 4.84 -2.37 26.61
N ARG A 307 5.86 -1.49 26.60
CA ARG A 307 6.22 -0.62 25.47
C ARG A 307 7.69 -0.82 25.11
N GLU A 308 7.93 -1.33 23.89
CA GLU A 308 9.08 -1.13 22.95
C GLU A 308 9.31 -2.41 22.12
N ALA A 309 9.92 -2.47 20.94
CA ALA A 309 10.26 -1.53 19.85
C ALA A 309 10.38 -2.40 18.58
N VAL A 310 9.96 -1.89 17.40
CA VAL A 310 10.02 -2.64 16.13
C VAL A 310 11.42 -2.50 15.52
N ARG A 311 12.08 -3.64 15.27
CA ARG A 311 13.27 -3.72 14.40
C ARG A 311 12.82 -3.79 12.95
N THR A 312 13.37 -2.91 12.11
CA THR A 312 13.27 -2.97 10.66
C THR A 312 14.64 -3.37 10.12
N GLN A 313 14.71 -4.41 9.29
CA GLN A 313 15.83 -4.67 8.40
C GLN A 313 15.32 -4.54 6.97
N VAL A 314 16.03 -3.80 6.13
CA VAL A 314 15.90 -3.88 4.67
C VAL A 314 17.32 -3.85 4.10
N ALA A 315 17.56 -4.72 3.11
CA ALA A 315 18.81 -4.79 2.36
C ALA A 315 18.97 -3.58 1.43
N ASP A 316 20.18 -3.01 1.38
CA ASP A 316 20.43 -1.60 1.05
C ASP A 316 20.96 -1.36 -0.39
N GLU A 317 21.00 -2.37 -1.26
CA GLU A 317 21.66 -2.23 -2.58
C GLU A 317 20.71 -2.00 -3.78
N ASP A 318 19.49 -2.57 -3.78
CA ASP A 318 18.51 -2.35 -4.86
C ASP A 318 17.70 -1.04 -4.70
N ALA A 319 17.62 -0.53 -3.48
CA ALA A 319 16.90 0.70 -3.16
C ALA A 319 17.51 1.95 -3.82
N GLY A 320 18.84 1.97 -3.97
CA GLY A 320 19.57 3.09 -4.57
C GLY A 320 19.26 3.27 -6.06
N LEU A 321 19.38 2.20 -6.86
CA LEU A 321 19.09 2.24 -8.30
C LEU A 321 17.60 2.50 -8.56
N LEU A 322 16.70 1.86 -7.81
CA LEU A 322 15.27 2.10 -7.93
C LEU A 322 14.90 3.58 -7.64
N SER A 323 15.57 4.21 -6.68
CA SER A 323 15.39 5.64 -6.39
C SER A 323 15.81 6.52 -7.57
N LEU A 324 16.94 6.22 -8.22
CA LEU A 324 17.40 6.94 -9.41
C LEU A 324 16.45 6.77 -10.61
N LEU A 325 15.95 5.55 -10.83
CA LEU A 325 14.97 5.26 -11.88
C LEU A 325 13.65 6.00 -11.64
N LYS A 326 13.17 6.06 -10.39
CA LYS A 326 11.99 6.85 -10.01
C LYS A 326 12.23 8.35 -10.23
N ALA A 327 13.41 8.87 -9.89
CA ALA A 327 13.76 10.26 -10.15
C ALA A 327 13.75 10.59 -11.66
N ARG A 328 14.30 9.71 -12.49
CA ARG A 328 14.28 9.87 -13.96
C ARG A 328 12.87 9.82 -14.53
N ARG A 329 12.05 8.87 -14.05
CA ARG A 329 10.62 8.78 -14.40
C ARG A 329 9.89 10.08 -14.07
N ARG A 330 10.09 10.62 -12.86
CA ARG A 330 9.47 11.86 -12.41
C ARG A 330 9.82 13.03 -13.34
N ALA A 331 11.11 13.20 -13.66
CA ALA A 331 11.56 14.27 -14.54
C ALA A 331 10.93 14.19 -15.95
N LEU A 332 10.84 12.99 -16.52
CA LEU A 332 10.21 12.78 -17.84
C LEU A 332 8.68 13.02 -17.80
N ALA A 333 8.03 12.56 -16.74
CA ALA A 333 6.59 12.75 -16.54
C ALA A 333 6.22 14.23 -16.36
N GLU A 334 7.05 14.99 -15.63
CA GLU A 334 6.92 16.44 -15.48
C GLU A 334 7.11 17.15 -16.83
N ALA A 335 8.15 16.83 -17.59
CA ALA A 335 8.41 17.43 -18.90
C ALA A 335 7.26 17.21 -19.91
N GLN A 336 6.55 16.09 -19.81
CA GLN A 336 5.44 15.73 -20.68
C GLN A 336 4.05 16.04 -20.08
N ASN A 337 4.00 16.56 -18.85
CA ASN A 337 2.77 16.87 -18.13
C ASN A 337 1.82 15.66 -17.96
N VAL A 338 2.36 14.45 -17.78
CA VAL A 338 1.61 13.19 -17.61
C VAL A 338 1.88 12.55 -16.24
N PRO A 339 1.00 11.67 -15.72
CA PRO A 339 1.28 10.89 -14.51
C PRO A 339 2.52 9.99 -14.65
N ALA A 340 3.32 9.84 -13.59
CA ALA A 340 4.58 9.07 -13.63
C ALA A 340 4.39 7.62 -14.12
N TYR A 341 3.33 6.94 -13.66
CA TYR A 341 3.04 5.57 -14.06
C TYR A 341 2.75 5.40 -15.57
N VAL A 342 2.42 6.47 -16.29
CA VAL A 342 2.21 6.44 -17.76
C VAL A 342 3.54 6.22 -18.49
N VAL A 343 4.63 6.81 -17.98
CA VAL A 343 5.99 6.57 -18.48
C VAL A 343 6.33 5.09 -18.25
N PHE A 344 6.44 4.67 -16.99
CA PHE A 344 6.55 3.26 -16.60
C PHE A 344 5.88 3.00 -15.24
N PRO A 345 5.12 1.91 -15.06
CA PRO A 345 4.60 1.52 -13.75
C PRO A 345 5.75 1.07 -12.82
N ASP A 346 5.52 1.09 -11.50
CA ASP A 346 6.54 0.71 -10.51
C ASP A 346 7.11 -0.69 -10.76
N LYS A 347 6.26 -1.65 -11.14
CA LYS A 347 6.68 -3.02 -11.46
C LYS A 347 7.76 -3.08 -12.54
N THR A 348 7.63 -2.25 -13.58
CA THR A 348 8.61 -2.17 -14.67
C THR A 348 9.94 -1.57 -14.17
N LEU A 349 9.90 -0.56 -13.30
CA LEU A 349 11.13 0.01 -12.72
C LEU A 349 11.84 -0.96 -11.76
N ILE A 350 11.07 -1.74 -10.99
CA ILE A 350 11.61 -2.80 -10.13
C ILE A 350 12.29 -3.86 -11.00
N GLU A 351 11.64 -4.34 -12.06
CA GLU A 351 12.23 -5.32 -12.97
C GLU A 351 13.49 -4.77 -13.69
N MET A 352 13.53 -3.48 -14.04
CA MET A 352 14.75 -2.82 -14.55
C MET A 352 15.88 -2.78 -13.52
N ALA A 353 15.57 -2.49 -12.25
CA ALA A 353 16.56 -2.46 -11.17
C ALA A 353 17.12 -3.85 -10.87
N GLU A 354 16.28 -4.88 -10.93
CA GLU A 354 16.63 -6.28 -10.72
C GLU A 354 17.45 -6.86 -11.89
N ARG A 355 17.00 -6.65 -13.13
CA ARG A 355 17.66 -7.23 -14.32
C ARG A 355 18.82 -6.43 -14.89
N ARG A 356 18.93 -5.14 -14.54
CA ARG A 356 19.99 -4.21 -14.97
C ARG A 356 20.34 -4.31 -16.47
N PRO A 357 19.36 -4.09 -17.37
CA PRO A 357 19.59 -4.19 -18.81
C PRO A 357 20.71 -3.25 -19.26
N CYS A 358 21.71 -3.80 -19.96
CA CYS A 358 22.86 -3.04 -20.42
C CYS A 358 22.66 -2.40 -21.81
N ASN A 359 21.62 -2.81 -22.55
CA ASN A 359 21.32 -2.30 -23.89
C ASN A 359 19.80 -2.29 -24.19
N LEU A 360 19.43 -1.71 -25.33
CA LEU A 360 18.03 -1.56 -25.74
C LEU A 360 17.34 -2.92 -26.02
N ASP A 361 18.08 -3.93 -26.48
CA ASP A 361 17.56 -5.29 -26.72
C ASP A 361 17.14 -5.96 -25.41
N GLN A 362 17.97 -5.86 -24.37
CA GLN A 362 17.64 -6.35 -23.03
C GLN A 362 16.51 -5.55 -22.38
N LEU A 363 16.47 -4.24 -22.60
CA LEU A 363 15.40 -3.38 -22.08
C LEU A 363 14.04 -3.71 -22.73
N ALA A 364 14.01 -4.11 -24.00
CA ALA A 364 12.80 -4.57 -24.68
C ALA A 364 12.23 -5.88 -24.09
N GLY A 365 13.06 -6.67 -23.41
CA GLY A 365 12.65 -7.88 -22.70
C GLY A 365 12.02 -7.65 -21.32
N ILE A 366 11.93 -6.39 -20.86
CA ILE A 366 11.31 -6.04 -19.57
C ILE A 366 9.79 -5.90 -19.72
N THR A 367 9.05 -6.47 -18.77
CA THR A 367 7.59 -6.41 -18.78
C THR A 367 7.09 -4.96 -18.73
N GLY A 368 6.23 -4.58 -19.69
CA GLY A 368 5.66 -3.23 -19.78
C GLY A 368 6.46 -2.24 -20.63
N VAL A 369 7.59 -2.67 -21.22
CA VAL A 369 8.38 -1.89 -22.19
C VAL A 369 7.98 -2.24 -23.62
N GLY A 370 6.93 -1.59 -24.14
CA GLY A 370 6.55 -1.71 -25.55
C GLY A 370 7.39 -0.84 -26.49
N ALA A 371 7.36 -1.11 -27.80
CA ALA A 371 8.16 -0.41 -28.82
C ALA A 371 8.11 1.13 -28.73
N LYS A 372 6.92 1.71 -28.52
CA LYS A 372 6.75 3.16 -28.37
C LYS A 372 7.44 3.72 -27.12
N LYS A 373 7.38 2.99 -26.00
CA LYS A 373 8.03 3.39 -24.75
C LYS A 373 9.54 3.23 -24.82
N LEU A 374 10.00 2.18 -25.52
CA LEU A 374 11.41 1.94 -25.77
C LEU A 374 12.02 3.07 -26.61
N GLU A 375 11.34 3.49 -27.67
CA GLU A 375 11.74 4.63 -28.50
C GLU A 375 11.71 5.95 -27.73
N SER A 376 10.66 6.19 -26.93
CA SER A 376 10.47 7.46 -26.23
C SER A 376 11.36 7.62 -24.98
N TYR A 377 11.69 6.52 -24.30
CA TYR A 377 12.30 6.56 -22.97
C TYR A 377 13.53 5.66 -22.80
N GLY A 378 13.79 4.73 -23.72
CA GLY A 378 14.77 3.66 -23.52
C GLY A 378 16.19 4.17 -23.25
N SER A 379 16.66 5.14 -24.03
CA SER A 379 17.98 5.77 -23.83
C SER A 379 18.09 6.46 -22.47
N ALA A 380 17.06 7.22 -22.08
CA ALA A 380 17.03 7.99 -20.84
C ALA A 380 17.07 7.10 -19.58
N PHE A 381 16.55 5.87 -19.65
CA PHE A 381 16.60 4.90 -18.55
C PHE A 381 17.88 4.06 -18.57
N LEU A 382 18.40 3.68 -19.75
CA LEU A 382 19.72 3.02 -19.85
C LEU A 382 20.85 3.92 -19.36
N GLU A 383 20.75 5.22 -19.57
CA GLU A 383 21.71 6.21 -19.03
C GLU A 383 21.76 6.16 -17.50
N VAL A 384 20.62 5.96 -16.83
CA VAL A 384 20.55 5.85 -15.36
C VAL A 384 21.12 4.51 -14.86
N ILE A 385 20.95 3.44 -15.64
CA ILE A 385 21.40 2.09 -15.26
C ILE A 385 22.91 1.93 -15.52
N ASN A 386 23.42 2.49 -16.62
CA ASN A 386 24.77 2.21 -17.14
C ASN A 386 25.70 3.44 -17.16
N GLY A 387 25.20 4.64 -16.89
CA GLY A 387 26.00 5.88 -16.88
C GLY A 387 26.29 6.50 -18.25
N ALA A 388 26.06 5.77 -19.35
CA ALA A 388 26.11 6.27 -20.72
C ALA A 388 25.12 5.50 -21.61
N ALA A 389 24.32 6.21 -22.41
CA ALA A 389 23.43 5.59 -23.39
C ALA A 389 23.97 5.86 -24.80
N GLU A 390 24.26 4.79 -25.55
CA GLU A 390 24.61 4.88 -26.96
C GLU A 390 23.34 5.17 -27.79
N SER A 391 23.34 6.25 -28.58
CA SER A 391 22.19 6.60 -29.41
C SER A 391 22.16 5.71 -30.66
N LEU A 392 21.22 4.76 -30.71
CA LEU A 392 21.04 3.90 -31.88
C LEU A 392 20.39 4.64 -33.06
N HIS A 393 20.85 4.34 -34.28
CA HIS A 393 20.25 4.88 -35.51
C HIS A 393 18.80 4.35 -35.71
N PRO A 394 17.84 5.15 -36.22
CA PRO A 394 16.43 4.75 -36.38
C PRO A 394 16.19 3.41 -37.11
N SER A 395 17.04 3.07 -38.07
CA SER A 395 16.98 1.77 -38.77
C SER A 395 17.32 0.58 -37.87
N ARG A 396 18.30 0.70 -36.96
CA ARG A 396 18.64 -0.34 -35.98
C ARG A 396 17.60 -0.43 -34.88
N MET A 397 17.00 0.70 -34.51
CA MET A 397 15.93 0.76 -33.51
C MET A 397 14.71 -0.10 -33.87
N ARG A 398 14.45 -0.33 -35.17
CA ARG A 398 13.37 -1.24 -35.64
C ARG A 398 13.66 -2.73 -35.50
N LEU A 399 14.92 -3.09 -35.25
CA LEU A 399 15.37 -4.47 -35.06
C LEU A 399 15.55 -4.83 -33.59
N VAL A 400 15.24 -3.92 -32.67
CA VAL A 400 15.46 -4.16 -31.24
C VAL A 400 14.55 -5.29 -30.73
N GLY A 401 15.14 -6.25 -30.00
CA GLY A 401 14.47 -7.44 -29.50
C GLY A 401 14.23 -8.53 -30.54
N LYS A 402 14.78 -8.40 -31.76
CA LYS A 402 14.66 -9.40 -32.83
C LYS A 402 16.02 -10.06 -33.14
N PRO A 403 16.05 -11.32 -33.61
CA PRO A 403 17.30 -12.01 -33.93
C PRO A 403 18.11 -11.29 -35.02
N GLU A 404 17.45 -10.60 -35.95
CA GLU A 404 18.12 -9.84 -37.02
C GLU A 404 18.91 -8.63 -36.49
N GLY A 405 18.66 -8.18 -35.25
CA GLY A 405 19.43 -7.12 -34.60
C GLY A 405 20.91 -7.48 -34.43
N ALA A 406 21.20 -8.70 -33.97
CA ALA A 406 22.58 -9.18 -33.82
C ALA A 406 23.31 -9.31 -35.16
N VAL A 407 22.58 -9.71 -36.21
CA VAL A 407 23.10 -9.79 -37.58
C VAL A 407 23.45 -8.40 -38.09
N PHE A 408 22.57 -7.42 -37.88
CA PHE A 408 22.84 -6.03 -38.25
C PHE A 408 24.12 -5.50 -37.62
N ASP A 409 24.32 -5.76 -36.33
CA ASP A 409 25.47 -5.23 -35.59
C ASP A 409 26.79 -5.82 -36.13
N ARG A 410 26.83 -7.14 -36.39
CA ARG A 410 27.98 -7.79 -37.04
C ARG A 410 28.23 -7.28 -38.47
N LEU A 411 27.18 -7.02 -39.24
CA LEU A 411 27.31 -6.42 -40.58
C LEU A 411 27.89 -5.00 -40.51
N ALA A 412 27.44 -4.19 -39.55
CA ALA A 412 27.95 -2.84 -39.34
C ALA A 412 29.44 -2.86 -38.92
N GLU A 413 29.83 -3.80 -38.06
CA GLU A 413 31.22 -4.01 -37.65
C GLU A 413 32.11 -4.47 -38.81
N ALA A 414 31.69 -5.50 -39.55
CA ALA A 414 32.41 -6.00 -40.73
C ALA A 414 32.63 -4.90 -41.78
N GLN A 415 31.61 -4.06 -42.00
CA GLN A 415 31.74 -2.90 -42.87
C GLN A 415 32.78 -1.91 -42.36
N LEU A 416 32.78 -1.61 -41.06
CA LEU A 416 33.70 -0.64 -40.47
C LEU A 416 35.16 -1.07 -40.70
N GLN A 417 35.45 -2.36 -40.47
CA GLN A 417 36.77 -2.97 -40.69
C GLN A 417 37.21 -2.85 -42.17
N LEU A 418 36.28 -3.07 -43.10
CA LEU A 418 36.55 -3.04 -44.54
C LEU A 418 36.31 -1.68 -45.20
N SER A 419 35.95 -0.65 -44.43
CA SER A 419 35.55 0.65 -44.96
C SER A 419 36.63 1.30 -45.82
N ARG A 420 37.91 1.04 -45.52
CA ARG A 420 39.08 1.42 -46.34
C ARG A 420 39.81 0.23 -46.97
N GLY A 421 39.20 -0.95 -46.97
CA GLY A 421 39.73 -2.19 -47.56
C GLY A 421 40.68 -2.90 -46.61
N GLU A 422 41.09 -4.12 -46.97
CA GLU A 422 41.85 -5.03 -46.09
C GLU A 422 43.13 -4.40 -45.55
N ASN A 423 43.81 -3.57 -46.36
CA ASN A 423 45.06 -2.90 -45.98
C ASN A 423 44.85 -1.49 -45.41
N GLY A 424 43.61 -1.01 -45.26
CA GLY A 424 43.26 0.29 -44.67
C GLY A 424 43.59 1.55 -45.50
N THR A 425 44.18 1.40 -46.69
CA THR A 425 44.64 2.51 -47.55
C THR A 425 43.68 2.89 -48.67
N GLY A 426 42.59 2.13 -48.86
CA GLY A 426 41.62 2.35 -49.92
C GLY A 426 40.65 3.50 -49.66
N LYS A 427 39.90 3.89 -50.71
CA LYS A 427 38.83 4.88 -50.63
C LYS A 427 37.75 4.42 -49.65
N TYR A 428 37.29 5.34 -48.81
CA TYR A 428 36.24 5.06 -47.82
C TYR A 428 34.92 4.70 -48.51
N LEU A 429 34.37 3.54 -48.15
CA LEU A 429 33.08 3.03 -48.59
C LEU A 429 32.24 2.63 -47.38
N SER A 430 30.92 2.82 -47.48
CA SER A 430 29.97 2.38 -46.45
C SER A 430 28.60 2.09 -47.07
N CYS A 431 27.86 1.17 -46.47
CA CYS A 431 26.43 0.97 -46.68
C CYS A 431 25.65 1.85 -45.70
N THR A 432 24.45 2.27 -46.11
CA THR A 432 23.56 3.01 -45.21
C THR A 432 22.94 2.04 -44.20
N HIS A 433 22.53 2.54 -43.04
CA HIS A 433 21.83 1.72 -42.06
C HIS A 433 20.49 1.15 -42.59
N SER A 434 19.86 1.73 -43.63
CA SER A 434 18.69 1.10 -44.26
C SER A 434 19.09 -0.14 -45.07
N THR A 435 20.21 -0.07 -45.79
CA THR A 435 20.76 -1.20 -46.54
C THR A 435 21.18 -2.33 -45.60
N LEU A 436 21.90 -2.03 -44.52
CA LEU A 436 22.27 -3.03 -43.51
C LEU A 436 21.05 -3.69 -42.86
N ARG A 437 19.98 -2.92 -42.59
CA ARG A 437 18.71 -3.45 -42.08
C ARG A 437 18.07 -4.41 -43.08
N GLN A 438 18.00 -4.03 -44.35
CA GLN A 438 17.44 -4.89 -45.39
C GLN A 438 18.24 -6.18 -45.57
N ILE A 439 19.58 -6.13 -45.44
CA ILE A 439 20.44 -7.32 -45.49
C ILE A 439 20.14 -8.23 -44.29
N ALA A 440 20.07 -7.68 -43.07
CA ALA A 440 19.76 -8.44 -41.87
C ALA A 440 18.35 -9.07 -41.91
N GLU A 441 17.35 -8.35 -42.44
CA GLU A 441 15.96 -8.82 -42.58
C GLU A 441 15.79 -9.86 -43.71
N ARG A 442 16.53 -9.75 -44.82
CA ARG A 442 16.36 -10.61 -45.99
C ARG A 442 17.30 -11.82 -46.03
N GLN A 443 18.41 -11.77 -45.29
CA GLN A 443 19.43 -12.83 -45.21
C GLN A 443 19.83 -13.43 -46.59
N PRO A 444 20.36 -12.62 -47.53
CA PRO A 444 20.78 -13.12 -48.84
C PRO A 444 21.89 -14.19 -48.71
N SER A 445 21.84 -15.20 -49.58
CA SER A 445 22.73 -16.36 -49.55
C SER A 445 23.82 -16.33 -50.64
N THR A 446 23.67 -15.45 -51.63
CA THR A 446 24.61 -15.30 -52.74
C THR A 446 25.02 -13.83 -52.97
N LEU A 447 26.16 -13.62 -53.62
CA LEU A 447 26.63 -12.27 -54.01
C LEU A 447 25.61 -11.54 -54.90
N SER A 448 24.95 -12.26 -55.81
CA SER A 448 23.93 -11.70 -56.69
C SER A 448 22.69 -11.23 -55.93
N GLU A 449 22.23 -11.98 -54.92
CA GLU A 449 21.12 -11.57 -54.05
C GLU A 449 21.48 -10.36 -53.19
N LEU A 450 22.72 -10.31 -52.70
CA LEU A 450 23.23 -9.18 -51.92
C LEU A 450 23.32 -7.90 -52.76
N GLN A 451 23.76 -8.00 -54.02
CA GLN A 451 23.78 -6.89 -55.00
C GLN A 451 22.37 -6.40 -55.37
N ALA A 452 21.36 -7.26 -55.29
CA ALA A 452 19.97 -6.86 -55.56
C ALA A 452 19.36 -5.99 -54.44
N ILE A 453 20.02 -5.85 -53.30
CA ILE A 453 19.55 -5.04 -52.18
C ILE A 453 19.84 -3.55 -52.46
N GLN A 454 18.84 -2.70 -52.24
CA GLN A 454 18.93 -1.27 -52.53
C GLN A 454 20.05 -0.60 -51.70
N GLY A 455 20.97 0.08 -52.40
CA GLY A 455 22.15 0.72 -51.80
C GLY A 455 23.40 -0.17 -51.77
N MET A 456 23.27 -1.42 -52.22
CA MET A 456 24.34 -2.40 -52.36
C MET A 456 24.76 -2.51 -53.84
N GLY A 457 25.59 -1.56 -54.30
CA GLY A 457 26.12 -1.55 -55.67
C GLY A 457 27.34 -2.45 -55.87
N GLU A 458 27.79 -2.62 -57.12
CA GLU A 458 28.87 -3.51 -57.54
C GLU A 458 30.18 -3.31 -56.73
N LEU A 459 30.66 -2.07 -56.62
CA LEU A 459 31.86 -1.73 -55.84
C LEU A 459 31.74 -2.07 -54.34
N LYS A 460 30.53 -1.97 -53.77
CA LYS A 460 30.33 -2.32 -52.36
C LYS A 460 30.22 -3.83 -52.19
N ALA A 461 29.65 -4.53 -53.17
CA ALA A 461 29.52 -5.98 -53.13
C ALA A 461 30.88 -6.65 -53.27
N GLU A 462 31.76 -6.10 -54.10
CA GLU A 462 33.17 -6.50 -54.15
C GLU A 462 33.88 -6.24 -52.81
N ARG A 463 33.61 -5.09 -52.16
CA ARG A 463 34.27 -4.71 -50.89
C ARG A 463 33.79 -5.50 -49.67
N PHE A 464 32.48 -5.67 -49.52
CA PHE A 464 31.86 -6.18 -48.29
C PHE A 464 31.16 -7.53 -48.48
N GLY A 465 30.94 -7.98 -49.72
CA GLY A 465 30.03 -9.09 -50.01
C GLY A 465 30.43 -10.40 -49.36
N GLU A 466 31.68 -10.82 -49.51
CA GLU A 466 32.19 -12.05 -48.89
C GLU A 466 32.09 -12.00 -47.35
N ALA A 467 32.48 -10.87 -46.74
CA ALA A 467 32.40 -10.69 -45.29
C ALA A 467 30.95 -10.68 -44.79
N PHE A 468 30.03 -10.03 -45.52
CA PHE A 468 28.61 -10.02 -45.18
C PHE A 468 27.98 -11.40 -45.32
N LEU A 469 28.31 -12.15 -46.37
CA LEU A 469 27.85 -13.53 -46.54
C LEU A 469 28.44 -14.49 -45.49
N ALA A 470 29.66 -14.23 -45.01
CA ALA A 470 30.21 -14.96 -43.86
C ALA A 470 29.41 -14.69 -42.58
N VAL A 471 29.16 -13.41 -42.26
CA VAL A 471 28.30 -13.01 -41.14
C VAL A 471 26.91 -13.66 -41.24
N LEU A 472 26.30 -13.68 -42.43
CA LEU A 472 24.98 -14.27 -42.62
C LEU A 472 24.95 -15.80 -42.50
N ARG A 473 26.03 -16.50 -42.85
CA ARG A 473 26.15 -17.97 -42.67
C ARG A 473 26.32 -18.38 -41.21
N GLU A 474 26.87 -17.48 -40.40
CA GLU A 474 27.09 -17.67 -38.96
C GLU A 474 25.92 -17.11 -38.11
N ALA A 475 24.92 -16.49 -38.74
CA ALA A 475 23.68 -16.01 -38.11
C ALA A 475 22.67 -17.15 -38.00
#